data_AF-A0AAD0C8A6-F1
#
_entry.id   AF-A0AAD0C8A6-F1
#
_cell.length_a   1.000
_cell.length_b   1.000
_cell.length_c   1.000
_cell.angle_alpha   90.00
_cell.angle_beta   90.00
_cell.angle_gamma   90.00
#
_symmetry.space_group_name_H-M   'P 1'
#
loop_
_entity.id
_entity.type
_entity.pdbx_description
1 polymer ?
#
loop_
_entity_poly.entity_id
_entity_poly.type
_entity_poly.pdbx_seq_one_letter_code
_entity_poly.pdbx_strand_id
1 'polypeptide(L)'
;MNNYIEYCYLENDKPRFERSKLTELDSNECLKKYRVFSRKLEIENLFDVLIEEVKTFKSLLTIAQLSQEFSRFSEVHAYIENQKSRTKLNISYLSILNTGKLVLDRLYIKRDKFSIINDIDQSLLPELLIEREKVFKDNQYYVLCCNLRNLCQHKMLPVNRLTLKYPSKSKHGNGVTTKFQIPLVLSAMEEKEKIKLLKGLNSAFKDELLRFDLVDLNKAIDGYFEGIFDLMIKLRTLVNKSVNEAEDYFSKLLDQNIDLNMNRLLGPPALVVNNKKKFHLDFEWFRVAHYLEEKNNSHFKSNNLIRTQYLSDEP
;
A
#
# COMPACT_ATOMS: atom_id res chain seq x y z
N MET A 1 40.93 8.98 -2.88
CA MET A 1 39.98 8.22 -2.05
C MET A 1 40.16 6.74 -2.36
N ASN A 2 40.17 5.86 -1.35
CA ASN A 2 40.29 4.42 -1.57
C ASN A 2 38.89 3.81 -1.70
N ASN A 3 38.44 3.64 -2.93
CA ASN A 3 37.17 3.01 -3.28
C ASN A 3 37.48 1.70 -4.00
N TYR A 4 36.86 0.60 -3.56
CA TYR A 4 37.11 -0.71 -4.14
C TYR A 4 35.95 -1.67 -3.86
N ILE A 5 35.87 -2.72 -4.69
CA ILE A 5 35.07 -3.91 -4.41
C ILE A 5 36.00 -4.90 -3.71
N GLU A 6 35.58 -5.39 -2.55
CA GLU A 6 36.30 -6.41 -1.79
C GLU A 6 35.51 -7.72 -1.83
N TYR A 7 36.17 -8.82 -2.17
CA TYR A 7 35.57 -10.16 -2.12
C TYR A 7 36.56 -11.16 -1.53
N CYS A 8 36.02 -12.25 -0.99
CA CYS A 8 36.80 -13.30 -0.33
C CYS A 8 36.56 -14.63 -1.02
N TYR A 9 37.64 -15.37 -1.30
CA TYR A 9 37.60 -16.69 -1.92
C TYR A 9 38.55 -17.66 -1.22
N LEU A 10 38.35 -18.95 -1.44
CA LEU A 10 39.28 -19.99 -1.01
C LEU A 10 40.33 -20.25 -2.09
N GLU A 11 41.59 -20.15 -1.68
CA GLU A 11 42.73 -20.63 -2.46
C GLU A 11 43.53 -21.59 -1.58
N ASN A 12 43.66 -22.85 -2.00
CA ASN A 12 44.31 -23.91 -1.21
C ASN A 12 43.75 -24.03 0.23
N ASP A 13 42.41 -24.04 0.36
CA ASP A 13 41.66 -24.11 1.63
C ASP A 13 41.95 -22.97 2.63
N LYS A 14 42.54 -21.87 2.16
CA LYS A 14 42.77 -20.66 2.96
C LYS A 14 41.99 -19.48 2.40
N PRO A 15 41.36 -18.65 3.26
CA PRO A 15 40.66 -17.45 2.81
C PRO A 15 41.67 -16.43 2.29
N ARG A 16 41.42 -15.89 1.10
CA ARG A 16 42.12 -14.74 0.54
C ARG A 16 41.14 -13.63 0.22
N PHE A 17 41.64 -12.41 0.28
CA PHE A 17 40.88 -11.19 -0.04
C PHE A 17 41.46 -10.55 -1.28
N GLU A 18 40.59 -10.19 -2.21
CA GLU A 18 40.96 -9.46 -3.40
C GLU A 18 40.17 -8.17 -3.50
N ARG A 19 40.82 -7.16 -4.07
CA ARG A 19 40.31 -5.79 -4.14
C ARG A 19 40.40 -5.29 -5.56
N SER A 20 39.25 -5.06 -6.18
CA SER A 20 39.19 -4.34 -7.45
C SER A 20 39.00 -2.84 -7.17
N LYS A 21 39.93 -2.01 -7.64
CA LYS A 21 39.87 -0.55 -7.44
C LYS A 21 38.74 0.05 -8.28
N LEU A 22 37.99 0.97 -7.69
CA LEU A 22 36.95 1.74 -8.36
C LEU A 22 37.34 3.21 -8.45
N THR A 23 36.91 3.88 -9.51
CA THR A 23 37.01 5.34 -9.58
C THR A 23 35.98 6.00 -8.64
N GLU A 24 36.15 7.29 -8.38
CA GLU A 24 35.16 8.05 -7.62
C GLU A 24 33.80 8.09 -8.33
N LEU A 25 33.80 8.23 -9.65
CA LEU A 25 32.59 8.21 -10.48
C LEU A 25 31.86 6.87 -10.35
N ASP A 26 32.57 5.75 -10.48
CA ASP A 26 31.97 4.41 -10.35
C ASP A 26 31.37 4.19 -8.97
N SER A 27 32.07 4.62 -7.91
CA SER A 27 31.59 4.48 -6.55
C SER A 27 30.33 5.31 -6.27
N ASN A 28 30.22 6.51 -6.86
CA ASN A 28 29.04 7.36 -6.75
C ASN A 28 27.86 6.77 -7.53
N GLU A 29 28.12 6.21 -8.72
CA GLU A 29 27.09 5.55 -9.51
C GLU A 29 26.57 4.28 -8.80
N CYS A 30 27.45 3.47 -8.20
CA CYS A 30 27.06 2.34 -7.36
C CYS A 30 26.13 2.77 -6.22
N LEU A 31 26.45 3.86 -5.51
CA LEU A 31 25.62 4.38 -4.42
C LEU A 31 24.24 4.86 -4.93
N LYS A 32 24.20 5.47 -6.12
CA LYS A 32 22.97 5.91 -6.76
C LYS A 32 22.08 4.73 -7.17
N LYS A 33 22.65 3.73 -7.86
CA LYS A 33 21.92 2.52 -8.27
C LYS A 33 21.46 1.69 -7.07
N TYR A 34 22.28 1.58 -6.02
CA TYR A 34 21.87 0.96 -4.75
C TYR A 34 20.65 1.64 -4.12
N ARG A 35 20.59 2.98 -4.16
CA ARG A 35 19.46 3.74 -3.62
C ARG A 35 18.17 3.39 -4.34
N VAL A 36 18.21 3.17 -5.67
CA VAL A 36 17.03 2.73 -6.44
C VAL A 36 16.45 1.45 -5.85
N PHE A 37 17.27 0.41 -5.64
CA PHE A 37 16.82 -0.85 -5.05
C PHE A 37 16.26 -0.67 -3.64
N SER A 38 16.98 0.07 -2.78
CA SER A 38 16.58 0.26 -1.39
C SER A 38 15.21 0.95 -1.29
N ARG A 39 14.98 1.97 -2.13
CA ARG A 39 13.72 2.73 -2.13
C ARG A 39 12.57 1.98 -2.78
N LYS A 40 12.86 1.23 -3.85
CA LYS A 40 11.88 0.33 -4.46
C LYS A 40 11.43 -0.75 -3.46
N LEU A 41 12.33 -1.40 -2.73
CA LEU A 41 11.92 -2.36 -1.71
C LEU A 41 11.13 -1.69 -0.57
N GLU A 42 11.55 -0.51 -0.12
CA GLU A 42 10.87 0.22 0.95
C GLU A 42 9.40 0.48 0.64
N ILE A 43 9.08 0.97 -0.57
CA ILE A 43 7.68 1.23 -0.93
C ILE A 43 6.88 -0.07 -1.08
N GLU A 44 7.48 -1.12 -1.65
CA GLU A 44 6.80 -2.41 -1.81
C GLU A 44 6.46 -3.04 -0.45
N ASN A 45 7.35 -2.93 0.54
CA ASN A 45 7.07 -3.36 1.91
C ASN A 45 5.89 -2.59 2.54
N LEU A 46 5.89 -1.26 2.43
CA LEU A 46 4.81 -0.44 2.97
C LEU A 46 3.46 -0.75 2.30
N PHE A 47 3.49 -0.98 1.00
CA PHE A 47 2.30 -1.33 0.25
C PHE A 47 1.79 -2.74 0.59
N ASP A 48 2.68 -3.70 0.82
CA ASP A 48 2.30 -5.04 1.30
C ASP A 48 1.57 -4.96 2.64
N VAL A 49 2.07 -4.17 3.59
CA VAL A 49 1.41 -3.93 4.89
C VAL A 49 0.00 -3.39 4.69
N LEU A 50 -0.20 -2.40 3.79
CA LEU A 50 -1.53 -1.87 3.48
C LEU A 50 -2.47 -2.96 2.96
N ILE A 51 -1.99 -3.82 2.06
CA ILE A 51 -2.78 -4.93 1.50
C ILE A 51 -3.18 -5.92 2.61
N GLU A 52 -2.25 -6.30 3.48
CA GLU A 52 -2.54 -7.21 4.60
C GLU A 52 -3.54 -6.60 5.61
N GLU A 53 -3.47 -5.29 5.86
CA GLU A 53 -4.48 -4.60 6.68
C GLU A 53 -5.86 -4.62 6.05
N VAL A 54 -5.97 -4.40 4.72
CA VAL A 54 -7.23 -4.48 3.98
C VAL A 54 -7.80 -5.90 4.03
N LYS A 55 -6.97 -6.94 3.83
CA LYS A 55 -7.41 -8.34 3.97
C LYS A 55 -7.92 -8.65 5.37
N THR A 56 -7.22 -8.15 6.39
CA THR A 56 -7.61 -8.30 7.79
C THR A 56 -8.95 -7.64 8.04
N PHE A 57 -9.16 -6.41 7.55
CA PHE A 57 -10.43 -5.70 7.64
C PHE A 57 -11.57 -6.48 7.00
N LYS A 58 -11.38 -6.97 5.76
CA LYS A 58 -12.39 -7.77 5.05
C LYS A 58 -12.73 -9.05 5.78
N SER A 59 -11.74 -9.72 6.36
CA SER A 59 -11.97 -10.92 7.17
C SER A 59 -12.79 -10.61 8.43
N LEU A 60 -12.45 -9.53 9.15
CA LEU A 60 -13.22 -9.06 10.30
C LEU A 60 -14.64 -8.67 9.92
N LEU A 61 -14.82 -8.06 8.75
CA LEU A 61 -16.11 -7.68 8.20
C LEU A 61 -17.00 -8.90 7.95
N THR A 62 -16.45 -9.93 7.30
CA THR A 62 -17.16 -11.19 7.06
C THR A 62 -17.55 -11.88 8.36
N ILE A 63 -16.64 -11.93 9.35
CA ILE A 63 -16.94 -12.50 10.68
C ILE A 63 -18.07 -11.71 11.35
N ALA A 64 -18.03 -10.38 11.30
CA ALA A 64 -19.08 -9.53 11.87
C ALA A 64 -20.42 -9.78 11.17
N GLN A 65 -20.45 -9.85 9.84
CA GLN A 65 -21.65 -10.16 9.07
C GLN A 65 -22.25 -11.52 9.46
N LEU A 66 -21.46 -12.59 9.41
CA LEU A 66 -21.91 -13.94 9.76
C LEU A 66 -22.40 -13.99 11.21
N SER A 67 -21.71 -13.33 12.14
CA SER A 67 -22.13 -13.29 13.54
C SER A 67 -23.51 -12.65 13.71
N GLN A 68 -23.85 -11.64 12.91
CA GLN A 68 -25.17 -11.01 12.97
C GLN A 68 -26.25 -11.89 12.33
N GLU A 69 -25.97 -12.47 11.16
CA GLU A 69 -26.92 -13.32 10.42
C GLU A 69 -27.29 -14.60 11.18
N PHE A 70 -26.34 -15.21 11.89
CA PHE A 70 -26.54 -16.49 12.59
C PHE A 70 -26.70 -16.34 14.11
N SER A 71 -26.80 -15.11 14.63
CA SER A 71 -26.96 -14.88 16.07
C SER A 71 -28.27 -15.45 16.61
N ARG A 72 -28.17 -16.31 17.63
CA ARG A 72 -29.29 -16.76 18.49
C ARG A 72 -29.21 -16.16 19.89
N PHE A 73 -28.44 -15.08 20.05
CA PHE A 73 -28.14 -14.49 21.34
C PHE A 73 -29.35 -13.75 21.91
N SER A 74 -29.43 -13.67 23.25
CA SER A 74 -30.32 -12.68 23.88
C SER A 74 -29.89 -11.27 23.49
N GLU A 75 -30.83 -10.32 23.51
CA GLU A 75 -30.57 -8.93 23.07
C GLU A 75 -29.31 -8.33 23.72
N VAL A 76 -29.12 -8.55 25.03
CA VAL A 76 -27.95 -8.05 25.78
C VAL A 76 -26.63 -8.63 25.26
N HIS A 77 -26.58 -9.95 24.98
CA HIS A 77 -25.39 -10.58 24.42
C HIS A 77 -25.12 -10.10 22.99
N ALA A 78 -26.17 -9.86 22.20
CA ALA A 78 -26.04 -9.28 20.86
C ALA A 78 -25.44 -7.87 20.91
N TYR A 79 -25.80 -7.03 21.88
CA TYR A 79 -25.19 -5.71 22.06
C TYR A 79 -23.71 -5.79 22.42
N ILE A 80 -23.31 -6.71 23.31
CA ILE A 80 -21.91 -6.91 23.71
C ILE A 80 -21.07 -7.37 22.51
N GLU A 81 -21.55 -8.35 21.74
CA GLU A 81 -20.82 -8.84 20.56
C GLU A 81 -20.75 -7.78 19.45
N ASN A 82 -21.83 -7.03 19.22
CA ASN A 82 -21.80 -5.89 18.32
C ASN A 82 -20.75 -4.86 18.74
N GLN A 83 -20.64 -4.56 20.03
CA GLN A 83 -19.62 -3.65 20.53
C GLN A 83 -18.19 -4.18 20.29
N LYS A 84 -17.93 -5.47 20.54
CA LYS A 84 -16.62 -6.09 20.26
C LYS A 84 -16.27 -6.01 18.77
N SER A 85 -17.23 -6.32 17.89
CA SER A 85 -17.06 -6.23 16.44
C SER A 85 -16.77 -4.80 15.98
N ARG A 86 -17.52 -3.80 16.50
CA ARG A 86 -17.24 -2.38 16.23
C ARG A 86 -15.83 -1.98 16.63
N THR A 87 -15.36 -2.38 17.82
CA THR A 87 -14.01 -2.05 18.29
C THR A 87 -12.95 -2.62 17.34
N LYS A 88 -13.05 -3.91 16.98
CA LYS A 88 -12.09 -4.55 16.05
C LYS A 88 -12.09 -3.87 14.68
N LEU A 89 -13.27 -3.59 14.14
CA LEU A 89 -13.41 -2.90 12.86
C LEU A 89 -12.85 -1.48 12.92
N ASN A 90 -13.09 -0.72 13.99
CA ASN A 90 -12.50 0.61 14.17
C ASN A 90 -10.97 0.58 14.18
N ILE A 91 -10.36 -0.33 14.95
CA ILE A 91 -8.90 -0.49 15.00
C ILE A 91 -8.36 -0.75 13.60
N SER A 92 -8.94 -1.73 12.90
CA SER A 92 -8.51 -2.10 11.56
C SER A 92 -8.72 -0.97 10.53
N TYR A 93 -9.86 -0.27 10.58
CA TYR A 93 -10.17 0.86 9.71
C TYR A 93 -9.18 2.02 9.87
N LEU A 94 -8.88 2.38 11.12
CA LEU A 94 -7.91 3.43 11.43
C LEU A 94 -6.49 3.03 10.99
N SER A 95 -6.14 1.74 11.12
CA SER A 95 -4.88 1.19 10.62
C SER A 95 -4.76 1.44 9.12
N ILE A 96 -5.75 1.02 8.33
CA ILE A 96 -5.76 1.19 6.87
C ILE A 96 -5.62 2.67 6.47
N LEU A 97 -6.38 3.57 7.12
CA LEU A 97 -6.28 5.00 6.81
C LEU A 97 -4.89 5.58 7.12
N ASN A 98 -4.25 5.12 8.20
CA ASN A 98 -2.93 5.60 8.60
C ASN A 98 -1.82 5.01 7.72
N THR A 99 -1.83 3.71 7.48
CA THR A 99 -0.88 3.03 6.59
C THR A 99 -1.03 3.52 5.15
N GLY A 100 -2.25 3.71 4.67
CA GLY A 100 -2.50 4.28 3.35
C GLY A 100 -1.91 5.69 3.21
N LYS A 101 -2.04 6.54 4.23
CA LYS A 101 -1.34 7.84 4.22
C LYS A 101 0.17 7.69 4.24
N LEU A 102 0.71 6.76 5.03
CA LEU A 102 2.14 6.51 5.08
C LEU A 102 2.68 6.11 3.70
N VAL A 103 1.99 5.22 2.99
CA VAL A 103 2.31 4.87 1.59
C VAL A 103 2.30 6.11 0.71
N LEU A 104 1.23 6.91 0.75
CA LEU A 104 1.09 8.13 -0.06
C LEU A 104 2.19 9.18 0.23
N ASP A 105 2.56 9.36 1.50
CA ASP A 105 3.63 10.27 1.91
C ASP A 105 5.00 9.78 1.45
N ARG A 106 5.23 8.46 1.48
CA ARG A 106 6.48 7.88 0.99
C ARG A 106 6.56 7.89 -0.53
N LEU A 107 5.44 7.71 -1.24
CA LEU A 107 5.37 7.90 -2.68
C LEU A 107 5.82 9.31 -3.05
N TYR A 108 5.26 10.32 -2.37
CA TYR A 108 5.52 11.71 -2.69
C TYR A 108 5.16 12.69 -1.58
N ILE A 109 6.09 13.60 -1.27
CA ILE A 109 5.83 14.83 -0.50
C ILE A 109 6.31 16.06 -1.27
N LYS A 110 5.40 17.03 -1.50
CA LYS A 110 5.65 18.32 -2.18
C LYS A 110 6.87 19.09 -1.68
N ARG A 111 7.27 18.90 -0.42
CA ARG A 111 8.22 19.75 0.30
C ARG A 111 9.43 19.00 0.90
N ASP A 112 9.63 17.71 0.63
CA ASP A 112 10.51 16.91 1.50
C ASP A 112 11.46 15.94 0.79
N LYS A 113 12.55 15.61 1.51
CA LYS A 113 13.66 14.71 1.14
C LYS A 113 13.31 13.22 1.24
N PHE A 114 12.11 12.87 1.73
CA PHE A 114 11.71 11.48 2.01
C PHE A 114 10.83 10.86 0.92
N SER A 115 10.71 11.54 -0.23
CA SER A 115 9.92 11.11 -1.39
C SER A 115 10.66 10.04 -2.20
N ILE A 116 10.10 8.85 -2.30
CA ILE A 116 10.72 7.71 -2.99
C ILE A 116 10.92 7.99 -4.48
N ILE A 117 9.95 8.66 -5.13
CA ILE A 117 10.12 9.03 -6.55
C ILE A 117 11.31 9.98 -6.74
N ASN A 118 11.54 10.92 -5.82
CA ASN A 118 12.68 11.85 -5.92
C ASN A 118 14.02 11.15 -5.69
N ASP A 119 14.05 10.16 -4.80
CA ASP A 119 15.26 9.38 -4.51
C ASP A 119 15.62 8.40 -5.64
N ILE A 120 14.63 7.92 -6.40
CA ILE A 120 14.84 7.05 -7.56
C ILE A 120 15.18 7.90 -8.79
N ASP A 121 14.25 8.77 -9.21
CA ASP A 121 14.40 9.68 -10.33
C ASP A 121 13.37 10.82 -10.26
N GLN A 122 13.85 12.00 -9.88
CA GLN A 122 13.02 13.21 -9.75
C GLN A 122 12.33 13.62 -11.07
N SER A 123 12.88 13.25 -12.23
CA SER A 123 12.28 13.60 -13.53
C SER A 123 10.93 12.91 -13.77
N LEU A 124 10.64 11.82 -13.05
CA LEU A 124 9.40 11.05 -13.14
C LEU A 124 8.26 11.64 -12.30
N LEU A 125 8.57 12.61 -11.43
CA LEU A 125 7.59 13.21 -10.52
C LEU A 125 6.38 13.84 -11.23
N PRO A 126 6.53 14.63 -12.31
CA PRO A 126 5.39 15.24 -13.00
C PRO A 126 4.37 14.21 -13.49
N GLU A 127 4.83 13.06 -13.99
CA GLU A 127 3.94 11.99 -14.46
C GLU A 127 3.15 11.34 -13.32
N LEU A 128 3.78 11.14 -12.15
CA LEU A 128 3.10 10.63 -10.97
C LEU A 128 2.04 11.62 -10.46
N LEU A 129 2.32 12.92 -10.54
CA LEU A 129 1.37 13.97 -10.17
C LEU A 129 0.14 14.01 -11.05
N ILE A 130 0.29 13.81 -12.37
CA ILE A 130 -0.82 13.72 -13.31
C ILE A 130 -1.75 12.56 -12.93
N GLU A 131 -1.19 11.38 -12.65
CA GLU A 131 -2.01 10.22 -12.24
C GLU A 131 -2.72 10.49 -10.90
N ARG A 132 -2.05 11.16 -9.96
CA ARG A 132 -2.67 11.55 -8.69
C ARG A 132 -3.84 12.51 -8.86
N GLU A 133 -3.73 13.48 -9.75
CA GLU A 133 -4.83 14.39 -10.06
C GLU A 133 -6.00 13.65 -10.72
N LYS A 134 -5.70 12.71 -11.60
CA LYS A 134 -6.68 11.82 -12.21
C LYS A 134 -7.40 10.96 -11.16
N VAL A 135 -6.68 10.24 -10.30
CA VAL A 135 -7.27 9.45 -9.19
C VAL A 135 -8.12 10.32 -8.28
N PHE A 136 -7.66 11.53 -7.94
CA PHE A 136 -8.43 12.46 -7.11
C PHE A 136 -9.74 12.93 -7.78
N LYS A 137 -9.73 13.07 -9.10
CA LYS A 137 -10.92 13.49 -9.87
C LYS A 137 -11.89 12.34 -10.09
N ASP A 138 -11.38 11.14 -10.37
CA ASP A 138 -12.18 10.02 -10.85
C ASP A 138 -12.69 9.15 -9.69
N ASN A 139 -11.92 9.02 -8.61
CA ASN A 139 -12.27 8.19 -7.46
C ASN A 139 -12.73 9.04 -6.26
N GLN A 140 -14.05 9.25 -6.16
CA GLN A 140 -14.64 10.06 -5.11
C GLN A 140 -14.52 9.43 -3.71
N TYR A 141 -14.50 8.10 -3.62
CA TYR A 141 -14.32 7.37 -2.35
C TYR A 141 -12.90 7.54 -1.80
N TYR A 142 -11.88 7.59 -2.66
CA TYR A 142 -10.52 7.92 -2.27
C TYR A 142 -10.43 9.32 -1.62
N VAL A 143 -11.05 10.33 -2.23
CA VAL A 143 -11.10 11.70 -1.67
C VAL A 143 -11.84 11.73 -0.34
N LEU A 144 -12.99 11.05 -0.27
CA LEU A 144 -13.80 10.94 0.93
C LEU A 144 -13.00 10.33 2.09
N CYS A 145 -12.27 9.25 1.86
CA CYS A 145 -11.44 8.60 2.88
C CYS A 145 -10.23 9.45 3.31
N CYS A 146 -9.63 10.21 2.39
CA CYS A 146 -8.60 11.19 2.76
C CYS A 146 -9.15 12.22 3.75
N ASN A 147 -10.38 12.70 3.53
CA ASN A 147 -11.04 13.63 4.46
C ASN A 147 -11.45 12.94 5.77
N LEU A 148 -12.01 11.74 5.69
CA LEU A 148 -12.45 10.95 6.84
C LEU A 148 -11.28 10.66 7.78
N ARG A 149 -10.11 10.29 7.26
CA ARG A 149 -8.89 10.12 8.06
C ARG A 149 -8.58 11.35 8.91
N ASN A 150 -8.62 12.55 8.32
CA ASN A 150 -8.31 13.78 9.04
C ASN A 150 -9.32 14.06 10.17
N LEU A 151 -10.57 13.63 10.02
CA LEU A 151 -11.58 13.70 11.07
C LEU A 151 -11.34 12.64 12.15
N CYS A 152 -11.07 11.40 11.75
CA CYS A 152 -10.85 10.28 12.65
C CYS A 152 -9.62 10.46 13.56
N GLN A 153 -8.57 11.14 13.09
CA GLN A 153 -7.37 11.40 13.89
C GLN A 153 -7.59 12.27 15.11
N HIS A 154 -8.66 13.08 15.13
CA HIS A 154 -8.82 14.11 16.15
C HIS A 154 -10.17 14.09 16.85
N LYS A 155 -11.18 13.41 16.30
CA LYS A 155 -12.57 13.66 16.70
C LYS A 155 -13.51 12.46 16.79
N MET A 156 -13.36 11.44 15.94
CA MET A 156 -14.37 10.38 15.88
C MET A 156 -13.81 9.00 15.53
N LEU A 157 -14.50 7.98 16.04
CA LEU A 157 -14.36 6.62 15.52
C LEU A 157 -15.25 6.46 14.27
N PRO A 158 -14.75 5.82 13.20
CA PRO A 158 -15.52 5.68 11.95
C PRO A 158 -16.69 4.70 12.08
N VAL A 159 -16.48 3.54 12.71
CA VAL A 159 -17.46 2.44 12.84
C VAL A 159 -18.28 2.61 14.12
N ASN A 160 -19.34 3.42 14.04
CA ASN A 160 -20.22 3.67 15.20
C ASN A 160 -21.44 2.75 15.21
N ARG A 161 -21.86 2.24 14.05
CA ARG A 161 -23.01 1.35 13.89
C ARG A 161 -22.69 0.23 12.90
N LEU A 162 -23.21 -0.96 13.21
CA LEU A 162 -23.28 -2.08 12.27
C LEU A 162 -24.75 -2.29 11.96
N THR A 163 -25.11 -2.31 10.68
CA THR A 163 -26.50 -2.49 10.28
C THR A 163 -26.60 -3.67 9.33
N LEU A 164 -27.28 -4.73 9.77
CA LEU A 164 -27.83 -5.75 8.90
C LEU A 164 -29.22 -5.28 8.44
N LYS A 165 -29.39 -5.00 7.15
CA LYS A 165 -30.76 -4.87 6.62
C LYS A 165 -31.35 -6.27 6.56
N TYR A 166 -32.38 -6.50 7.38
CA TYR A 166 -33.14 -7.75 7.36
C TYR A 166 -33.68 -8.06 5.96
N PRO A 167 -33.85 -9.34 5.62
CA PRO A 167 -34.54 -9.80 4.42
C PRO A 167 -35.72 -8.93 3.98
N SER A 168 -35.53 -8.10 2.95
CA SER A 168 -36.66 -7.48 2.26
C SER A 168 -36.96 -8.26 0.98
N LYS A 169 -38.25 -8.40 0.64
CA LYS A 169 -38.63 -8.90 -0.69
C LYS A 169 -37.91 -8.06 -1.74
N SER A 170 -37.18 -8.70 -2.63
CA SER A 170 -36.60 -8.03 -3.78
C SER A 170 -37.74 -7.34 -4.56
N LYS A 171 -37.46 -6.18 -5.15
CA LYS A 171 -38.43 -5.46 -5.99
C LYS A 171 -39.01 -6.33 -7.12
N HIS A 172 -38.32 -7.43 -7.47
CA HIS A 172 -38.70 -8.40 -8.50
C HIS A 172 -39.34 -9.69 -7.94
N GLY A 173 -39.74 -9.72 -6.67
CA GLY A 173 -40.66 -10.73 -6.13
C GLY A 173 -40.09 -12.12 -5.84
N ASN A 174 -38.92 -12.48 -6.38
CA ASN A 174 -38.38 -13.85 -6.28
C ASN A 174 -37.06 -13.99 -5.49
N GLY A 175 -36.65 -12.96 -4.73
CA GLY A 175 -35.43 -13.01 -3.93
C GLY A 175 -35.56 -12.32 -2.58
N VAL A 176 -34.79 -12.79 -1.60
CA VAL A 176 -34.54 -12.10 -0.33
C VAL A 176 -33.18 -11.41 -0.46
N THR A 177 -33.13 -10.09 -0.34
CA THR A 177 -31.86 -9.36 -0.28
C THR A 177 -31.54 -9.01 1.17
N THR A 178 -30.41 -9.50 1.67
CA THR A 178 -29.77 -9.02 2.90
C THR A 178 -28.59 -8.15 2.53
N LYS A 179 -28.48 -6.98 3.16
CA LYS A 179 -27.36 -6.05 2.93
C LYS A 179 -26.69 -5.75 4.25
N PHE A 180 -25.44 -6.20 4.40
CA PHE A 180 -24.59 -5.79 5.49
C PHE A 180 -23.88 -4.50 5.11
N GLN A 181 -24.05 -3.45 5.92
CA GLN A 181 -23.38 -2.17 5.70
C GLN A 181 -22.73 -1.71 6.99
N ILE A 182 -21.62 -0.98 6.85
CA ILE A 182 -21.09 -0.15 7.93
C ILE A 182 -21.47 1.30 7.61
N PRO A 183 -22.62 1.78 8.11
CA PRO A 183 -23.06 3.12 7.80
C PRO A 183 -22.35 4.17 8.66
N LEU A 184 -21.83 5.19 7.99
CA LEU A 184 -21.58 6.50 8.59
C LEU A 184 -22.74 7.42 8.20
N VAL A 185 -23.57 7.78 9.18
CA VAL A 185 -24.76 8.62 9.00
C VAL A 185 -24.35 10.09 9.07
N LEU A 186 -24.63 10.88 8.03
CA LEU A 186 -24.13 12.25 7.93
C LEU A 186 -24.88 13.22 8.83
N SER A 187 -26.18 13.01 9.05
CA SER A 187 -27.02 13.82 9.94
C SER A 187 -26.62 13.72 11.41
N ALA A 188 -25.92 12.64 11.79
CA ALA A 188 -25.38 12.46 13.14
C ALA A 188 -24.07 13.23 13.38
N MET A 189 -23.46 13.81 12.34
CA MET A 189 -22.21 14.57 12.43
C MET A 189 -22.48 16.05 12.66
N GLU A 190 -21.55 16.74 13.35
CA GLU A 190 -21.59 18.20 13.41
C GLU A 190 -21.43 18.81 12.01
N GLU A 191 -22.10 19.93 11.75
CA GLU A 191 -22.10 20.56 10.43
C GLU A 191 -20.67 20.93 9.96
N LYS A 192 -19.81 21.38 10.88
CA LYS A 192 -18.40 21.67 10.58
C LYS A 192 -17.61 20.43 10.15
N GLU A 193 -17.96 19.25 10.64
CA GLU A 193 -17.31 17.99 10.30
C GLU A 193 -17.81 17.46 8.96
N LYS A 194 -19.11 17.56 8.72
CA LYS A 194 -19.73 17.24 7.43
C LYS A 194 -19.12 18.07 6.29
N ILE A 195 -18.96 19.38 6.48
CA ILE A 195 -18.29 20.26 5.51
C ILE A 195 -16.85 19.79 5.22
N LYS A 196 -16.11 19.37 6.25
CA LYS A 196 -14.74 18.85 6.08
C LYS A 196 -14.74 17.52 5.35
N LEU A 197 -15.66 16.61 5.67
CA LEU A 197 -15.78 15.29 5.04
C LEU A 197 -16.08 15.41 3.54
N LEU A 198 -16.99 16.31 3.18
CA LEU A 198 -17.44 16.49 1.79
C LEU A 198 -16.51 17.39 0.95
N LYS A 199 -15.45 17.95 1.54
CA LYS A 199 -14.56 18.89 0.84
C LYS A 199 -13.91 18.24 -0.38
N GLY A 200 -13.96 18.92 -1.53
CA GLY A 200 -13.30 18.48 -2.76
C GLY A 200 -14.01 17.35 -3.52
N LEU A 201 -15.09 16.78 -2.99
CA LEU A 201 -15.95 15.85 -3.74
C LEU A 201 -16.71 16.60 -4.84
N ASN A 202 -16.99 15.90 -5.94
CA ASN A 202 -17.82 16.42 -7.02
C ASN A 202 -19.28 16.64 -6.55
N SER A 203 -20.04 17.49 -7.24
CA SER A 203 -21.40 17.85 -6.83
C SER A 203 -22.35 16.66 -6.84
N ALA A 204 -22.36 15.87 -7.92
CA ALA A 204 -23.27 14.73 -8.07
C ALA A 204 -23.12 13.70 -6.94
N PHE A 205 -21.89 13.37 -6.55
CA PHE A 205 -21.61 12.43 -5.48
C PHE A 205 -21.96 13.01 -4.11
N LYS A 206 -21.71 14.31 -3.88
CA LYS A 206 -22.17 14.99 -2.64
C LYS A 206 -23.69 14.93 -2.52
N ASP A 207 -24.40 15.24 -3.59
CA ASP A 207 -25.86 15.27 -3.61
C ASP A 207 -26.42 13.86 -3.34
N GLU A 208 -25.79 12.82 -3.89
CA GLU A 208 -26.10 11.43 -3.59
C GLU A 208 -25.94 11.11 -2.09
N LEU A 209 -24.77 11.42 -1.52
CA LEU A 209 -24.47 11.16 -0.11
C LEU A 209 -25.42 11.90 0.83
N LEU A 210 -25.74 13.17 0.53
CA LEU A 210 -26.67 13.98 1.31
C LEU A 210 -28.11 13.48 1.18
N ARG A 211 -28.52 13.04 0.00
CA ARG A 211 -29.86 12.49 -0.24
C ARG A 211 -30.09 11.19 0.51
N PHE A 212 -29.09 10.30 0.53
CA PHE A 212 -29.19 9.03 1.25
C PHE A 212 -28.78 9.12 2.72
N ASP A 213 -28.21 10.26 3.13
CA ASP A 213 -27.72 10.54 4.48
C ASP A 213 -26.74 9.47 5.02
N LEU A 214 -25.97 8.84 4.11
CA LEU A 214 -25.26 7.62 4.43
C LEU A 214 -24.03 7.42 3.56
N VAL A 215 -22.91 7.13 4.20
CA VAL A 215 -21.69 6.61 3.57
C VAL A 215 -21.52 5.16 3.99
N ASP A 216 -21.34 4.25 3.03
CA ASP A 216 -20.94 2.87 3.30
C ASP A 216 -19.43 2.81 3.48
N LEU A 217 -18.97 2.62 4.71
CA LEU A 217 -17.55 2.66 5.02
C LEU A 217 -16.76 1.51 4.38
N ASN A 218 -17.43 0.40 4.01
CA ASN A 218 -16.79 -0.67 3.25
C ASN A 218 -16.43 -0.20 1.84
N LYS A 219 -17.37 0.46 1.14
CA LYS A 219 -17.13 1.07 -0.19
C LYS A 219 -16.05 2.14 -0.13
N ALA A 220 -16.05 2.91 0.95
CA ALA A 220 -15.07 3.96 1.16
C ALA A 220 -13.65 3.38 1.27
N ILE A 221 -13.44 2.27 1.99
CA ILE A 221 -12.14 1.58 2.04
C ILE A 221 -11.75 1.00 0.68
N ASP A 222 -12.70 0.38 -0.03
CA ASP A 222 -12.43 -0.17 -1.37
C ASP A 222 -11.90 0.92 -2.30
N GLY A 223 -12.62 2.03 -2.42
CA GLY A 223 -12.18 3.14 -3.26
C GLY A 223 -10.88 3.79 -2.77
N TYR A 224 -10.66 3.86 -1.45
CA TYR A 224 -9.39 4.36 -0.91
C TYR A 224 -8.20 3.49 -1.28
N PHE A 225 -8.37 2.17 -1.13
CA PHE A 225 -7.35 1.19 -1.51
C PHE A 225 -7.09 1.21 -3.02
N GLU A 226 -8.14 1.21 -3.85
CA GLU A 226 -8.04 1.31 -5.32
C GLU A 226 -7.24 2.55 -5.74
N GLY A 227 -7.54 3.72 -5.16
CA GLY A 227 -6.82 4.95 -5.50
C GLY A 227 -5.33 4.91 -5.13
N ILE A 228 -4.95 4.27 -4.02
CA ILE A 228 -3.52 4.06 -3.67
C ILE A 228 -2.88 3.02 -4.59
N PHE A 229 -3.62 1.98 -4.95
CA PHE A 229 -3.17 0.91 -5.82
C PHE A 229 -2.85 1.42 -7.23
N ASP A 230 -3.71 2.26 -7.81
CA ASP A 230 -3.47 2.90 -9.12
C ASP A 230 -2.17 3.73 -9.11
N LEU A 231 -1.93 4.47 -8.03
CA LEU A 231 -0.70 5.24 -7.84
C LEU A 231 0.53 4.32 -7.73
N MET A 232 0.41 3.17 -7.06
CA MET A 232 1.47 2.18 -6.96
C MET A 232 1.78 1.54 -8.32
N ILE A 233 0.77 1.20 -9.13
CA ILE A 233 0.98 0.70 -10.50
C ILE A 233 1.70 1.74 -11.35
N LYS A 234 1.27 3.01 -11.29
CA LYS A 234 1.94 4.07 -12.04
C LYS A 234 3.38 4.23 -11.58
N LEU A 235 3.65 4.21 -10.28
CA LEU A 235 5.02 4.23 -9.75
C LEU A 235 5.85 3.08 -10.33
N ARG A 236 5.36 1.83 -10.23
CA ARG A 236 6.05 0.63 -10.73
C ARG A 236 6.44 0.79 -12.20
N THR A 237 5.48 1.21 -13.02
CA THR A 237 5.70 1.48 -14.46
C THR A 237 6.78 2.53 -14.69
N LEU A 238 6.74 3.64 -13.93
CA LEU A 238 7.70 4.75 -14.06
C LEU A 238 9.12 4.32 -13.69
N VAL A 239 9.29 3.62 -12.56
CA VAL A 239 10.61 3.28 -12.02
C VAL A 239 11.22 2.03 -12.64
N ASN A 240 10.44 1.24 -13.39
CA ASN A 240 10.89 -0.02 -14.00
C ASN A 240 12.19 0.15 -14.79
N LYS A 241 12.28 1.23 -15.59
CA LYS A 241 13.50 1.53 -16.34
C LYS A 241 14.71 1.76 -15.42
N SER A 242 14.56 2.58 -14.39
CA SER A 242 15.64 2.85 -13.43
C SER A 242 16.08 1.62 -12.65
N VAL A 243 15.14 0.71 -12.35
CA VAL A 243 15.41 -0.58 -11.70
C VAL A 243 16.21 -1.49 -12.64
N ASN A 244 15.73 -1.70 -13.87
CA ASN A 244 16.41 -2.57 -14.84
C ASN A 244 17.82 -2.05 -15.16
N GLU A 245 17.98 -0.73 -15.32
CA GLU A 245 19.31 -0.14 -15.51
C GLU A 245 20.24 -0.36 -14.31
N ALA A 246 19.70 -0.41 -13.09
CA ALA A 246 20.49 -0.70 -11.89
C ALA A 246 20.88 -2.20 -11.84
N GLU A 247 19.97 -3.10 -12.20
CA GLU A 247 20.24 -4.55 -12.30
C GLU A 247 21.31 -4.86 -13.34
N ASP A 248 21.18 -4.27 -14.54
CA ASP A 248 22.15 -4.39 -15.63
C ASP A 248 23.52 -3.84 -15.21
N TYR A 249 23.53 -2.70 -14.51
CA TYR A 249 24.77 -2.08 -14.03
C TYR A 249 25.51 -2.99 -13.06
N PHE A 250 24.81 -3.52 -12.05
CA PHE A 250 25.44 -4.40 -11.06
C PHE A 250 25.86 -5.75 -11.64
N SER A 251 25.08 -6.30 -12.57
CA SER A 251 25.46 -7.54 -13.28
C SER A 251 26.78 -7.34 -14.04
N LYS A 252 26.89 -6.28 -14.84
CA LYS A 252 28.13 -5.93 -15.57
C LYS A 252 29.30 -5.63 -14.63
N LEU A 253 29.03 -4.95 -13.51
CA LEU A 253 30.06 -4.61 -12.52
C LEU A 253 30.64 -5.88 -11.90
N LEU A 254 29.80 -6.87 -11.57
CA LEU A 254 30.27 -8.15 -11.05
C LEU A 254 31.08 -8.91 -12.11
N ASP A 255 30.59 -9.02 -13.34
CA ASP A 255 31.28 -9.71 -14.44
C ASP A 255 32.66 -9.10 -14.76
N GLN A 256 32.80 -7.78 -14.64
CA GLN A 256 34.05 -7.07 -14.94
C GLN A 256 35.09 -7.14 -13.80
N ASN A 257 34.64 -7.28 -12.56
CA ASN A 257 35.50 -7.12 -11.38
C ASN A 257 35.76 -8.41 -10.61
N ILE A 258 35.05 -9.49 -10.96
CA ILE A 258 35.08 -10.75 -10.24
C ILE A 258 35.20 -11.88 -11.25
N ASP A 259 36.28 -12.66 -11.14
CA ASP A 259 36.39 -13.89 -11.89
C ASP A 259 35.44 -14.93 -11.30
N LEU A 260 34.27 -15.08 -11.93
CA LEU A 260 33.25 -16.06 -11.54
C LEU A 260 33.76 -17.52 -11.65
N ASN A 261 34.91 -17.76 -12.31
CA ASN A 261 35.57 -19.08 -12.33
C ASN A 261 36.40 -19.37 -11.07
N MET A 262 36.51 -18.43 -10.12
CA MET A 262 37.08 -18.67 -8.80
C MET A 262 36.17 -19.64 -8.03
N ASN A 263 36.56 -20.92 -8.01
CA ASN A 263 35.71 -22.05 -7.63
C ASN A 263 35.05 -22.00 -6.24
N ARG A 264 35.37 -21.05 -5.34
CA ARG A 264 34.74 -20.92 -4.01
C ARG A 264 34.81 -19.50 -3.46
N LEU A 265 33.91 -18.62 -3.87
CA LEU A 265 33.62 -17.38 -3.12
C LEU A 265 33.11 -17.76 -1.71
N LEU A 266 33.68 -17.13 -0.68
CA LEU A 266 33.32 -17.33 0.74
C LEU A 266 32.23 -16.37 1.23
N GLY A 267 31.78 -15.46 0.38
CA GLY A 267 30.72 -14.52 0.70
C GLY A 267 30.49 -13.50 -0.41
N PRO A 268 29.42 -12.71 -0.29
CA PRO A 268 29.03 -11.76 -1.31
C PRO A 268 30.02 -10.58 -1.36
N PRO A 269 30.42 -10.14 -2.57
CA PRO A 269 31.31 -8.99 -2.77
C PRO A 269 30.75 -7.74 -2.10
N ALA A 270 31.62 -6.87 -1.60
CA ALA A 270 31.23 -5.68 -0.86
C ALA A 270 31.81 -4.42 -1.48
N LEU A 271 30.97 -3.38 -1.59
CA LEU A 271 31.45 -2.04 -1.94
C LEU A 271 32.06 -1.38 -0.71
N VAL A 272 33.31 -0.93 -0.83
CA VAL A 272 34.02 -0.16 0.19
C VAL A 272 34.33 1.23 -0.37
N VAL A 273 33.86 2.28 0.32
CA VAL A 273 34.09 3.68 -0.04
C VAL A 273 34.76 4.37 1.14
N ASN A 274 35.92 5.02 0.90
CA ASN A 274 36.71 5.66 1.96
C ASN A 274 37.00 4.72 3.14
N ASN A 275 37.43 3.49 2.84
CA ASN A 275 37.71 2.42 3.81
C ASN A 275 36.51 2.02 4.70
N LYS A 276 35.28 2.39 4.33
CA LYS A 276 34.05 1.97 5.00
C LYS A 276 33.22 1.11 4.07
N LYS A 277 32.94 -0.11 4.50
CA LYS A 277 31.99 -1.01 3.83
C LYS A 277 30.61 -0.36 3.80
N LYS A 278 30.02 -0.28 2.62
CA LYS A 278 28.71 0.36 2.40
C LYS A 278 27.60 -0.68 2.30
N PHE A 279 27.74 -1.64 1.39
CA PHE A 279 26.76 -2.70 1.17
C PHE A 279 27.40 -3.90 0.44
N HIS A 280 26.68 -5.02 0.45
CA HIS A 280 26.99 -6.20 -0.34
C HIS A 280 26.30 -6.15 -1.71
N LEU A 281 26.96 -6.73 -2.72
CA LEU A 281 26.56 -6.72 -4.12
C LEU A 281 25.77 -7.98 -4.55
N ASP A 282 25.36 -8.84 -3.61
CA ASP A 282 24.53 -10.01 -3.89
C ASP A 282 23.07 -9.68 -4.20
N PHE A 283 22.56 -8.59 -3.62
CA PHE A 283 21.20 -8.08 -3.82
C PHE A 283 20.08 -9.13 -3.69
N GLU A 284 20.34 -10.27 -3.01
CA GLU A 284 19.33 -11.30 -2.75
C GLU A 284 18.14 -10.72 -1.98
N TRP A 285 18.41 -9.77 -1.09
CA TRP A 285 17.38 -9.01 -0.38
C TRP A 285 16.46 -8.21 -1.32
N PHE A 286 16.93 -7.79 -2.49
CA PHE A 286 16.12 -7.05 -3.47
C PHE A 286 15.16 -7.95 -4.24
N ARG A 287 15.43 -9.26 -4.36
CA ARG A 287 14.47 -10.22 -4.93
C ARG A 287 13.12 -10.22 -4.19
N VAL A 288 13.13 -9.83 -2.91
CA VAL A 288 11.90 -9.61 -2.13
C VAL A 288 11.03 -8.54 -2.77
N ALA A 289 11.59 -7.48 -3.37
CA ALA A 289 10.80 -6.43 -4.02
C ALA A 289 10.03 -6.99 -5.23
N HIS A 290 10.67 -7.82 -6.05
CA HIS A 290 10.03 -8.51 -7.18
C HIS A 290 8.95 -9.48 -6.71
N TYR A 291 9.25 -10.28 -5.70
CA TYR A 291 8.27 -11.18 -5.08
C TYR A 291 7.03 -10.42 -4.58
N LEU A 292 7.24 -9.30 -3.85
CA LEU A 292 6.15 -8.48 -3.34
C LEU A 292 5.34 -7.84 -4.47
N GLU A 293 5.99 -7.38 -5.53
CA GLU A 293 5.31 -6.84 -6.70
C GLU A 293 4.43 -7.90 -7.38
N GLU A 294 4.95 -9.10 -7.63
CA GLU A 294 4.21 -10.22 -8.22
C GLU A 294 3.03 -10.66 -7.33
N LYS A 295 3.30 -10.87 -6.02
CA LYS A 295 2.30 -11.19 -5.00
C LYS A 295 1.17 -10.16 -5.05
N ASN A 296 1.51 -8.87 -5.04
CA ASN A 296 0.54 -7.80 -4.87
C ASN A 296 -0.18 -7.41 -6.16
N ASN A 297 0.40 -7.65 -7.33
CA ASN A 297 -0.29 -7.53 -8.62
C ASN A 297 -1.44 -8.53 -8.76
N SER A 298 -1.34 -9.71 -8.12
CA SER A 298 -2.38 -10.75 -8.18
C SER A 298 -3.67 -10.37 -7.44
N HIS A 299 -3.60 -9.44 -6.48
CA HIS A 299 -4.73 -9.06 -5.61
C HIS A 299 -5.87 -8.32 -6.33
N PHE A 300 -5.66 -7.90 -7.59
CA PHE A 300 -6.74 -7.40 -8.45
C PHE A 300 -7.47 -8.51 -9.24
N LYS A 301 -6.82 -9.65 -9.52
CA LYS A 301 -7.42 -10.69 -10.38
C LYS A 301 -8.48 -11.53 -9.68
N SER A 302 -8.51 -11.55 -8.35
CA SER A 302 -9.57 -12.22 -7.64
C SER A 302 -10.73 -11.26 -7.38
N ASN A 303 -11.81 -11.42 -8.16
CA ASN A 303 -13.16 -11.02 -7.77
C ASN A 303 -13.62 -11.57 -6.39
N ASN A 304 -12.74 -12.27 -5.66
CA ASN A 304 -13.05 -13.06 -4.47
C ASN A 304 -12.68 -12.38 -3.13
N LEU A 305 -11.94 -11.27 -3.10
CA LEU A 305 -11.52 -10.65 -1.83
C LEU A 305 -12.23 -9.33 -1.49
N ILE A 306 -12.72 -8.60 -2.51
CA ILE A 306 -13.20 -7.22 -2.32
C ILE A 306 -14.74 -7.11 -2.33
N ARG A 307 -15.46 -8.04 -2.97
CA ARG A 307 -16.93 -8.14 -2.87
C ARG A 307 -17.33 -9.01 -1.67
N THR A 308 -17.21 -8.49 -0.46
CA THR A 308 -18.26 -8.77 0.55
C THR A 308 -19.55 -8.13 0.04
N GLN A 309 -20.20 -8.86 -0.87
CA GLN A 309 -21.56 -8.72 -1.40
C GLN A 309 -22.17 -7.30 -1.33
N TYR A 310 -21.82 -6.45 -2.31
CA TYR A 310 -22.78 -5.46 -2.79
C TYR A 310 -23.84 -6.20 -3.61
N LEU A 311 -24.78 -6.87 -2.95
CA LEU A 311 -26.02 -7.25 -3.60
C LEU A 311 -26.82 -5.96 -3.77
N SER A 312 -26.56 -5.26 -4.86
CA SER A 312 -27.52 -4.34 -5.45
C SER A 312 -27.88 -4.88 -6.82
N ASP A 313 -29.07 -5.46 -6.92
CA ASP A 313 -29.91 -5.11 -8.06
C ASP A 313 -30.16 -3.61 -7.88
N GLU A 314 -29.57 -2.74 -8.70
CA GLU A 314 -30.25 -2.10 -9.81
C GLU A 314 -29.30 -1.05 -10.42
N PRO A 315 -29.49 -0.62 -11.70
CA PRO A 315 -29.35 0.78 -12.08
C PRO A 315 -30.44 1.66 -11.44
#